data_AF-W7EFP2-F1
#
_entry.id   AF-W7EFP2-F1
#
_cell.length_a   1.000
_cell.length_b   1.000
_cell.length_c   1.000
_cell.angle_alpha   90.00
_cell.angle_beta   90.00
_cell.angle_gamma   90.00
#
_symmetry.space_group_name_H-M   'P 1'
#
loop_
_entity.id
_entity.type
_entity.pdbx_description
1 polymer ?
#
loop_
_entity_poly.entity_id
_entity_poly.type
_entity_poly.pdbx_seq_one_letter_code
_entity_poly.pdbx_strand_id
1 'polypeptide(L)'
;MPLSTSPSPWDIYSLAPLEKITIRSATEFSNKMSQAALNCKTRILDTAMVAHLTTDQITQLVAVAIVDLLSTCAVMQPYLYGVNGAAYMERVVYWRLAKADRSLVPQPFWPTPLQIHLLGNTLNPTVDFQPWPEIRDQSLFIGHRIDVDALSRDLVLNTVVEIPEREVAVHIWGQFQHLHEGAQSNLSTADTQVPRSANDKGWVFCEINRVNRDFQSWAADPVEEALSRQLLMRIQECSNGNDLSWFFSAEQGQHLAASTRIESPLAALDSRSRPKMTSLAQRLATVCEWKLSKEFKAKYPQLDCSSVCTSYDSVFVLP
;
A
#
# COMPACT_ATOMS: atom_id res chain seq x y z
N MET A 1 -14.69 57.82 -6.83
CA MET A 1 -15.03 56.54 -6.18
C MET A 1 -15.90 55.74 -7.14
N PRO A 2 -15.39 54.69 -7.80
CA PRO A 2 -16.25 53.80 -8.56
C PRO A 2 -16.90 52.78 -7.61
N LEU A 3 -18.21 52.62 -7.77
CA LEU A 3 -19.10 51.72 -7.04
C LEU A 3 -18.68 50.26 -7.17
N SER A 4 -18.82 49.49 -6.08
CA SER A 4 -18.62 48.04 -6.09
C SER A 4 -19.67 47.38 -6.97
N THR A 5 -19.24 46.77 -8.06
CA THR A 5 -20.07 45.86 -8.85
C THR A 5 -20.38 44.62 -8.01
N SER A 6 -21.64 44.44 -7.62
CA SER A 6 -22.11 43.17 -7.08
C SER A 6 -21.93 42.07 -8.12
N PRO A 7 -21.38 40.90 -7.76
CA PRO A 7 -21.20 39.80 -8.72
C PRO A 7 -22.56 39.33 -9.26
N SER A 8 -22.54 38.92 -10.53
CA SER A 8 -23.72 38.49 -11.28
C SER A 8 -24.28 37.20 -10.67
N PRO A 9 -25.62 37.01 -10.62
CA PRO A 9 -26.21 35.73 -10.19
C PRO A 9 -25.88 34.57 -11.15
N TRP A 10 -25.17 34.83 -12.25
CA TRP A 10 -24.67 33.86 -13.22
C TRP A 10 -23.15 33.62 -13.14
N ASP A 11 -22.45 34.12 -12.10
CA ASP A 11 -21.07 33.73 -11.77
C ASP A 11 -21.03 32.30 -11.20
N ILE A 12 -21.44 31.31 -12.00
CA ILE A 12 -21.45 29.88 -11.63
C ILE A 12 -20.00 29.31 -11.57
N TYR A 13 -19.01 30.12 -11.94
CA TYR A 13 -17.59 29.81 -11.80
C TYR A 13 -16.91 30.50 -10.61
N SER A 14 -17.66 31.15 -9.71
CA SER A 14 -17.11 31.64 -8.45
C SER A 14 -16.84 30.45 -7.51
N LEU A 15 -15.70 29.79 -7.76
CA LEU A 15 -14.86 29.08 -6.79
C LEU A 15 -15.63 28.38 -5.66
N ALA A 16 -16.34 27.30 -5.98
CA ALA A 16 -16.54 26.27 -4.96
C ALA A 16 -15.14 25.87 -4.48
N PRO A 17 -14.84 25.92 -3.16
CA PRO A 17 -13.50 25.61 -2.67
C PRO A 17 -13.11 24.21 -3.14
N LEU A 18 -11.80 23.97 -3.33
CA LEU A 18 -11.24 22.62 -3.39
C LEU A 18 -11.73 21.87 -2.15
N GLU A 19 -12.79 21.10 -2.27
CA GLU A 19 -13.30 20.30 -1.18
C GLU A 19 -12.37 19.09 -1.06
N LYS A 20 -11.64 19.03 0.04
CA LYS A 20 -10.74 17.91 0.32
C LYS A 20 -11.54 16.79 0.96
N ILE A 21 -11.58 15.62 0.33
CA ILE A 21 -12.13 14.43 0.97
C ILE A 21 -10.99 13.75 1.72
N THR A 22 -11.13 13.66 3.03
CA THR A 22 -10.17 13.02 3.92
C THR A 22 -10.67 11.62 4.26
N ILE A 23 -9.94 10.60 3.83
CA ILE A 23 -10.19 9.21 4.22
C ILE A 23 -9.24 8.86 5.36
N ARG A 24 -9.81 8.46 6.51
CA ARG A 24 -9.05 8.16 7.73
C ARG A 24 -8.89 6.68 8.02
N SER A 25 -9.74 5.83 7.44
CA SER A 25 -9.70 4.38 7.62
C SER A 25 -9.14 3.68 6.39
N ALA A 26 -8.21 2.75 6.59
CA ALA A 26 -7.67 1.90 5.54
C ALA A 26 -8.77 0.99 4.96
N THR A 27 -9.70 0.51 5.81
CA THR A 27 -10.82 -0.33 5.38
C THR A 27 -11.78 0.46 4.47
N GLU A 28 -12.13 1.70 4.83
CA GLU A 28 -12.97 2.55 4.00
C GLU A 28 -12.31 2.85 2.65
N PHE A 29 -11.03 3.20 2.65
CA PHE A 29 -10.25 3.41 1.43
C PHE A 29 -10.29 2.18 0.52
N SER A 30 -10.17 0.98 1.09
CA SER A 30 -10.05 -0.28 0.34
C SER A 30 -11.35 -0.71 -0.32
N ASN A 31 -12.47 -0.47 0.36
CA ASN A 31 -13.79 -0.66 -0.23
C ASN A 31 -13.97 0.20 -1.48
N LYS A 32 -13.59 1.49 -1.38
CA LYS A 32 -13.62 2.42 -2.52
C LYS A 32 -12.63 2.02 -3.62
N MET A 33 -11.44 1.58 -3.23
CA MET A 33 -10.39 1.16 -4.15
C MET A 33 -10.79 -0.08 -4.97
N SER A 34 -11.50 -1.03 -4.38
CA SER A 34 -11.95 -2.24 -5.07
C SER A 34 -12.89 -1.92 -6.24
N GLN A 35 -13.84 -1.00 -6.03
CA GLN A 35 -14.73 -0.55 -7.09
C GLN A 35 -14.00 0.35 -8.11
N ALA A 36 -13.11 1.23 -7.64
CA ALA A 36 -12.27 2.05 -8.50
C ALA A 36 -11.39 1.21 -9.44
N ALA A 37 -10.87 0.08 -8.96
CA ALA A 37 -10.07 -0.88 -9.73
C ALA A 37 -10.89 -1.53 -10.85
N LEU A 38 -12.13 -1.94 -10.58
CA LEU A 38 -13.04 -2.47 -11.60
C LEU A 38 -13.33 -1.41 -12.67
N ASN A 39 -13.66 -0.19 -12.26
CA ASN A 39 -13.90 0.93 -13.18
C ASN A 39 -12.65 1.24 -14.02
N CYS A 40 -11.46 1.16 -13.43
CA CYS A 40 -10.19 1.36 -14.13
C CYS A 40 -9.97 0.27 -15.20
N LYS A 41 -10.17 -1.00 -14.85
CA LYS A 41 -10.08 -2.13 -15.79
C LYS A 41 -11.00 -1.95 -16.99
N THR A 42 -12.26 -1.58 -16.76
CA THR A 42 -13.22 -1.31 -17.84
C THR A 42 -12.72 -0.20 -18.76
N ARG A 43 -12.25 0.92 -18.21
CA ARG A 43 -11.71 2.03 -19.00
C ARG A 43 -10.53 1.64 -19.87
N ILE A 44 -9.62 0.84 -19.33
CA ILE A 44 -8.44 0.36 -20.04
C ILE A 44 -8.84 -0.51 -21.24
N LEU A 45 -9.83 -1.39 -21.06
CA LEU A 45 -10.40 -2.21 -22.14
C LEU A 45 -11.06 -1.33 -23.21
N ASP A 46 -11.73 -0.25 -22.81
CA ASP A 46 -12.47 0.64 -23.72
C ASP A 46 -11.55 1.61 -24.50
N THR A 47 -10.39 2.00 -23.96
CA THR A 47 -9.54 3.06 -24.55
C THR A 47 -8.56 2.59 -25.62
N ALA A 48 -8.56 1.30 -26.01
CA ALA A 48 -7.61 0.67 -26.94
C ALA A 48 -6.11 0.88 -26.59
N MET A 49 -5.82 1.54 -25.47
CA MET A 49 -4.50 1.98 -25.00
C MET A 49 -3.54 0.80 -24.80
N VAL A 50 -4.12 -0.36 -24.47
CA VAL A 50 -3.43 -1.63 -24.28
C VAL A 50 -4.22 -2.77 -24.94
N ALA A 51 -4.81 -2.53 -26.12
CA ALA A 51 -5.62 -3.52 -26.84
C ALA A 51 -4.90 -4.85 -27.13
N HIS A 52 -3.57 -4.86 -27.05
CA HIS A 52 -2.72 -6.04 -27.22
C HIS A 52 -2.54 -6.88 -25.94
N LEU A 53 -2.98 -6.39 -24.77
CA LEU A 53 -2.84 -7.07 -23.49
C LEU A 53 -4.05 -7.95 -23.18
N THR A 54 -3.79 -9.05 -22.48
CA THR A 54 -4.84 -9.91 -21.94
C THR A 54 -5.50 -9.31 -20.70
N THR A 55 -6.70 -9.80 -20.35
CA THR A 55 -7.39 -9.42 -19.11
C THR A 55 -6.53 -9.65 -17.85
N ASP A 56 -5.74 -10.73 -17.83
CA ASP A 56 -4.85 -11.05 -16.71
C ASP A 56 -3.72 -10.02 -16.60
N GLN A 57 -3.09 -9.67 -17.73
CA GLN A 57 -2.05 -8.65 -17.80
C GLN A 57 -2.56 -7.28 -17.36
N ILE A 58 -3.77 -6.89 -17.77
CA ILE A 58 -4.43 -5.67 -17.30
C ILE A 58 -4.68 -5.72 -15.78
N THR A 59 -5.09 -6.88 -15.27
CA THR A 59 -5.33 -7.05 -13.84
C THR A 59 -4.05 -6.95 -13.01
N GLN A 60 -2.93 -7.45 -13.52
CA GLN A 60 -1.61 -7.28 -12.91
C GLN A 60 -1.19 -5.81 -12.86
N LEU A 61 -1.34 -5.07 -13.97
CA LEU A 61 -1.04 -3.64 -14.02
C LEU A 61 -1.86 -2.85 -13.00
N VAL A 62 -3.16 -3.15 -12.90
CA VAL A 62 -4.04 -2.52 -11.91
C VAL A 62 -3.64 -2.89 -10.48
N ALA A 63 -3.23 -4.13 -10.21
CA ALA A 63 -2.76 -4.53 -8.89
C ALA A 63 -1.51 -3.74 -8.45
N VAL A 64 -0.55 -3.58 -9.36
CA VAL A 64 0.66 -2.77 -9.12
C VAL A 64 0.31 -1.30 -8.90
N ALA A 65 -0.57 -0.73 -9.73
CA ALA A 65 -1.03 0.65 -9.57
C ALA A 65 -1.77 0.90 -8.24
N ILE A 66 -2.50 -0.10 -7.73
CA ILE A 66 -3.17 -0.01 -6.43
C ILE A 66 -2.16 0.05 -5.30
N VAL A 67 -1.14 -0.83 -5.29
CA VAL A 67 -0.12 -0.84 -4.24
C VAL A 67 0.70 0.45 -4.29
N ASP A 68 1.04 0.93 -5.48
CA ASP A 68 1.71 2.21 -5.66
C ASP A 68 0.88 3.39 -5.12
N LEU A 69 -0.39 3.47 -5.49
CA LEU A 69 -1.29 4.53 -5.03
C LEU A 69 -1.51 4.45 -3.51
N LEU A 70 -1.83 3.27 -2.99
CA LEU A 70 -2.07 3.04 -1.57
C LEU A 70 -0.85 3.43 -0.73
N SER A 71 0.33 2.98 -1.15
CA SER A 71 1.58 3.28 -0.44
C SER A 71 1.98 4.75 -0.54
N THR A 72 1.68 5.42 -1.66
CA THR A 72 1.86 6.86 -1.84
C THR A 72 0.94 7.65 -0.90
N CYS A 73 -0.34 7.28 -0.83
CA CYS A 73 -1.31 7.93 0.04
C CYS A 73 -0.93 7.80 1.52
N ALA A 74 -0.49 6.61 1.92
CA ALA A 74 -0.01 6.33 3.27
C ALA A 74 1.39 6.90 3.57
N VAL A 75 2.08 7.50 2.59
CA VAL A 75 3.49 7.96 2.69
C VAL A 75 4.43 6.83 3.17
N MET A 76 4.09 5.60 2.79
CA MET A 76 4.84 4.39 3.12
C MET A 76 5.52 3.79 1.89
N GLN A 77 5.39 4.40 0.71
CA GLN A 77 5.97 3.89 -0.54
C GLN A 77 7.47 3.58 -0.39
N PRO A 78 8.37 4.50 0.07
CA PRO A 78 9.78 4.16 0.20
C PRO A 78 10.03 2.96 1.13
N TYR A 79 9.27 2.88 2.23
CA TYR A 79 9.35 1.77 3.17
C TYR A 79 8.94 0.45 2.52
N LEU A 80 7.73 0.39 1.95
CA LEU A 80 7.16 -0.84 1.38
C LEU A 80 7.97 -1.38 0.21
N TYR A 81 8.50 -0.50 -0.66
CA TYR A 81 9.38 -0.92 -1.74
C TYR A 81 10.78 -1.27 -1.21
N GLY A 82 11.33 -0.47 -0.28
CA GLY A 82 12.66 -0.68 0.29
C GLY A 82 12.81 -1.95 1.12
N VAL A 83 11.73 -2.43 1.78
CA VAL A 83 11.69 -3.71 2.49
C VAL A 83 11.08 -4.84 1.65
N ASN A 84 10.88 -4.61 0.35
CA ASN A 84 10.28 -5.56 -0.59
C ASN A 84 8.84 -6.02 -0.25
N GLY A 85 8.15 -5.34 0.66
CA GLY A 85 6.75 -5.64 1.02
C GLY A 85 5.77 -5.37 -0.13
N ALA A 86 6.04 -4.36 -0.97
CA ALA A 86 5.18 -4.01 -2.11
C ALA A 86 4.97 -5.20 -3.06
N ALA A 87 6.03 -5.94 -3.39
CA ALA A 87 5.98 -7.08 -4.30
C ALA A 87 5.00 -8.17 -3.82
N TYR A 88 4.93 -8.41 -2.51
CA TYR A 88 3.97 -9.34 -1.91
C TYR A 88 2.54 -8.80 -1.95
N MET A 89 2.36 -7.52 -1.63
CA MET A 89 1.05 -6.87 -1.65
C MET A 89 0.44 -6.87 -3.06
N GLU A 90 1.27 -6.69 -4.10
CA GLU A 90 0.85 -6.73 -5.51
C GLU A 90 0.27 -8.11 -5.87
N ARG A 91 0.91 -9.19 -5.42
CA ARG A 91 0.40 -10.57 -5.61
C ARG A 91 -0.93 -10.81 -4.88
N VAL A 92 -1.07 -10.26 -3.67
CA VAL A 92 -2.31 -10.36 -2.90
C VAL A 92 -3.45 -9.59 -3.57
N VAL A 93 -3.20 -8.36 -4.03
CA VAL A 93 -4.19 -7.55 -4.75
C VAL A 93 -4.58 -8.22 -6.07
N TYR A 94 -3.60 -8.74 -6.84
CA TYR A 94 -3.88 -9.50 -8.06
C TYR A 94 -4.77 -10.70 -7.77
N TRP A 95 -4.44 -11.50 -6.74
CA TRP A 95 -5.25 -12.65 -6.34
C TRP A 95 -6.71 -12.27 -6.05
N ARG A 96 -6.95 -11.20 -5.26
CA ARG A 96 -8.30 -10.70 -4.95
C ARG A 96 -9.05 -10.25 -6.22
N LEU A 97 -8.39 -9.48 -7.10
CA LEU A 97 -9.01 -8.90 -8.28
C LEU A 97 -9.27 -9.91 -9.41
N ALA A 98 -8.33 -10.81 -9.65
CA ALA A 98 -8.40 -11.83 -10.70
C ALA A 98 -9.25 -13.03 -10.27
N LYS A 99 -9.56 -13.17 -8.98
CA LYS A 99 -10.15 -14.39 -8.39
C LYS A 99 -9.29 -15.61 -8.72
N ALA A 100 -7.98 -15.42 -8.72
CA ALA A 100 -7.03 -16.43 -9.13
C ALA A 100 -6.85 -17.50 -8.04
N ASP A 101 -6.09 -18.55 -8.36
CA ASP A 101 -5.71 -19.53 -7.36
C ASP A 101 -4.85 -18.87 -6.28
N ARG A 102 -5.17 -19.14 -5.01
CA ARG A 102 -4.45 -18.59 -3.86
C ARG A 102 -2.97 -18.98 -3.82
N SER A 103 -2.58 -20.08 -4.48
CA SER A 103 -1.20 -20.55 -4.58
C SER A 103 -0.29 -19.60 -5.35
N LEU A 104 -0.85 -18.66 -6.13
CA LEU A 104 -0.10 -17.57 -6.74
C LEU A 104 0.38 -16.52 -5.74
N VAL A 105 -0.17 -16.53 -4.52
CA VAL A 105 0.32 -15.66 -3.44
C VAL A 105 1.41 -16.40 -2.67
N PRO A 106 2.64 -15.87 -2.67
CA PRO A 106 3.77 -16.48 -1.96
C PRO A 106 3.64 -16.38 -0.44
N GLN A 107 4.33 -17.29 0.26
CA GLN A 107 4.55 -17.14 1.70
C GLN A 107 5.40 -15.89 2.00
N PRO A 108 5.15 -15.19 3.12
CA PRO A 108 4.24 -15.56 4.20
C PRO A 108 2.80 -15.03 4.06
N PHE A 109 2.48 -14.36 2.93
CA PHE A 109 1.17 -13.75 2.69
C PHE A 109 0.12 -14.71 2.12
N TRP A 110 0.48 -15.98 1.87
CA TRP A 110 -0.42 -16.98 1.30
C TRP A 110 -1.77 -17.00 2.05
N PRO A 111 -2.92 -16.74 1.38
CA PRO A 111 -4.21 -16.64 2.06
C PRO A 111 -4.61 -17.91 2.80
N THR A 112 -5.10 -17.73 4.04
CA THR A 112 -5.63 -18.80 4.88
C THR A 112 -7.02 -19.24 4.39
N PRO A 113 -7.46 -20.48 4.70
CA PRO A 113 -8.84 -20.90 4.44
C PRO A 113 -9.88 -19.98 5.06
N LEU A 114 -9.60 -19.42 6.23
CA LEU A 114 -10.51 -18.51 6.93
C LEU A 114 -10.64 -17.17 6.20
N GLN A 115 -9.52 -16.57 5.75
CA GLN A 115 -9.55 -15.35 4.95
C GLN A 115 -10.37 -15.52 3.66
N ILE A 116 -10.29 -16.68 3.02
CA ILE A 116 -11.06 -16.98 1.81
C ILE A 116 -12.54 -17.06 2.14
N HIS A 117 -12.89 -17.78 3.21
CA HIS A 117 -14.27 -17.99 3.62
C HIS A 117 -14.96 -16.69 4.05
N LEU A 118 -14.29 -15.85 4.85
CA LEU A 118 -14.89 -14.67 5.45
C LEU A 118 -14.85 -13.42 4.55
N LEU A 119 -13.78 -13.25 3.75
CA LEU A 119 -13.61 -12.05 2.93
C LEU A 119 -13.98 -12.27 1.46
N GLY A 120 -14.05 -13.53 1.00
CA GLY A 120 -14.32 -13.86 -0.40
C GLY A 120 -13.30 -13.21 -1.34
N ASN A 121 -13.75 -12.26 -2.16
CA ASN A 121 -12.88 -11.49 -3.07
C ASN A 121 -12.65 -10.04 -2.61
N THR A 122 -13.13 -9.67 -1.43
CA THR A 122 -13.01 -8.30 -0.90
C THR A 122 -11.58 -8.06 -0.43
N LEU A 123 -10.93 -7.03 -0.97
CA LEU A 123 -9.61 -6.60 -0.52
C LEU A 123 -9.75 -5.94 0.86
N ASN A 124 -9.01 -6.44 1.84
CA ASN A 124 -8.97 -5.85 3.17
C ASN A 124 -7.51 -5.72 3.63
N PRO A 125 -6.81 -4.61 3.32
CA PRO A 125 -5.39 -4.41 3.60
C PRO A 125 -4.99 -4.61 5.05
N THR A 126 -5.90 -4.31 5.99
CA THR A 126 -5.58 -4.49 7.41
C THR A 126 -5.41 -5.96 7.79
N VAL A 127 -5.97 -6.89 7.02
CA VAL A 127 -5.77 -8.34 7.15
C VAL A 127 -4.82 -8.85 6.05
N ASP A 128 -5.10 -8.51 4.80
CA ASP A 128 -4.43 -9.04 3.61
C ASP A 128 -2.93 -8.73 3.56
N PHE A 129 -2.51 -7.60 4.12
CA PHE A 129 -1.11 -7.15 4.10
C PHE A 129 -0.35 -7.44 5.38
N GLN A 130 -0.83 -8.37 6.20
CA GLN A 130 -0.07 -8.90 7.33
C GLN A 130 0.65 -10.20 6.92
N PRO A 131 1.94 -10.36 7.27
CA PRO A 131 2.68 -11.57 6.91
C PRO A 131 2.36 -12.77 7.82
N TRP A 132 1.69 -12.59 8.96
CA TRP A 132 1.46 -13.67 9.93
C TRP A 132 0.04 -14.25 9.81
N PRO A 133 -0.14 -15.47 9.27
CA PRO A 133 -1.48 -16.07 9.11
C PRO A 133 -2.25 -16.18 10.42
N GLU A 134 -1.57 -16.45 11.54
CA GLU A 134 -2.20 -16.56 12.86
C GLU A 134 -2.75 -15.22 13.35
N ILE A 135 -2.07 -14.11 13.05
CA ILE A 135 -2.54 -12.76 13.42
C ILE A 135 -3.69 -12.34 12.50
N ARG A 136 -3.64 -12.69 11.21
CA ARG A 136 -4.73 -12.44 10.26
C ARG A 136 -6.02 -13.13 10.69
N ASP A 137 -5.94 -14.43 11.00
CA ASP A 137 -7.10 -15.21 11.38
C ASP A 137 -7.70 -14.71 12.70
N GLN A 138 -6.86 -14.39 13.69
CA GLN A 138 -7.33 -13.77 14.93
C GLN A 138 -7.99 -12.41 14.68
N SER A 139 -7.40 -11.56 13.84
CA SER A 139 -7.95 -10.24 13.48
C SER A 139 -9.33 -10.34 12.84
N LEU A 140 -9.59 -11.39 12.04
CA LEU A 140 -10.91 -11.65 11.46
C LEU A 140 -11.97 -11.96 12.53
N PHE A 141 -11.61 -12.67 13.61
CA PHE A 141 -12.55 -12.99 14.68
C PHE A 141 -12.74 -11.85 15.68
N ILE A 142 -11.65 -11.19 16.08
CA ILE A 142 -11.69 -10.17 17.14
C ILE A 142 -11.78 -8.75 16.60
N GLY A 143 -11.86 -8.54 15.28
CA GLY A 143 -11.89 -7.22 14.65
C GLY A 143 -12.97 -6.28 15.17
N HIS A 144 -14.07 -6.81 15.70
CA HIS A 144 -15.13 -6.01 16.35
C HIS A 144 -14.76 -5.49 17.75
N ARG A 145 -13.67 -5.98 18.34
CA ARG A 145 -13.18 -5.63 19.70
C ARG A 145 -11.92 -4.78 19.69
N ILE A 146 -11.32 -4.58 18.52
CA ILE A 146 -10.08 -3.85 18.36
C ILE A 146 -10.22 -2.80 17.27
N ASP A 147 -9.55 -1.68 17.45
CA ASP A 147 -9.38 -0.71 16.37
C ASP A 147 -8.41 -1.29 15.34
N VAL A 148 -8.94 -1.72 14.20
CA VAL A 148 -8.19 -2.44 13.17
C VAL A 148 -7.22 -1.52 12.43
N ASP A 149 -7.53 -0.22 12.34
CA ASP A 149 -6.64 0.79 11.77
C ASP A 149 -5.45 1.04 12.72
N ALA A 150 -5.73 1.15 14.03
CA ALA A 150 -4.68 1.26 15.04
C ALA A 150 -3.81 -0.01 15.13
N LEU A 151 -4.41 -1.20 15.02
CA LEU A 151 -3.69 -2.47 14.95
C LEU A 151 -2.74 -2.50 13.74
N SER A 152 -3.24 -2.18 12.54
CA SER A 152 -2.45 -2.18 11.31
C SER A 152 -1.23 -1.26 11.44
N ARG A 153 -1.42 -0.07 12.00
CA ARG A 153 -0.33 0.87 12.29
C ARG A 153 0.67 0.30 13.28
N ASP A 154 0.20 -0.27 14.40
CA ASP A 154 1.08 -0.82 15.41
C ASP A 154 1.87 -2.05 14.91
N LEU A 155 1.29 -2.86 14.01
CA LEU A 155 2.02 -3.96 13.38
C LEU A 155 3.23 -3.43 12.61
N VAL A 156 3.07 -2.39 11.79
CA VAL A 156 4.19 -1.76 11.06
C VAL A 156 5.26 -1.27 12.04
N LEU A 157 4.86 -0.56 13.09
CA LEU A 157 5.79 0.06 14.04
C LEU A 157 6.52 -0.96 14.93
N ASN A 158 5.90 -2.11 15.19
CA ASN A 158 6.44 -3.14 16.09
C ASN A 158 6.93 -4.39 15.34
N THR A 159 7.01 -4.33 14.02
CA THR A 159 7.69 -5.37 13.25
C THR A 159 9.20 -5.24 13.47
N VAL A 160 9.83 -6.35 13.86
CA VAL A 160 11.25 -6.45 14.15
C VAL A 160 11.90 -7.57 13.35
N VAL A 161 13.22 -7.47 13.17
CA VAL A 161 14.08 -8.57 12.71
C VAL A 161 15.08 -8.89 13.81
N GLU A 162 15.31 -10.16 14.07
CA GLU A 162 16.30 -10.59 15.06
C GLU A 162 17.72 -10.53 14.50
N ILE A 163 18.65 -10.14 15.35
CA ILE A 163 20.09 -10.14 15.08
C ILE A 163 20.74 -11.01 16.14
N PRO A 164 20.74 -12.35 15.91
CA PRO A 164 21.24 -13.30 16.89
C PRO A 164 22.68 -13.02 17.33
N GLU A 165 23.50 -12.48 16.43
CA GLU A 165 24.90 -12.14 16.70
C GLU A 165 25.08 -11.04 17.76
N ARG A 166 24.00 -10.28 18.03
CA ARG A 166 23.96 -9.20 19.01
C ARG A 166 22.91 -9.43 20.10
N GLU A 167 22.19 -10.55 20.06
CA GLU A 167 21.08 -10.88 20.98
C GLU A 167 20.02 -9.77 21.10
N VAL A 168 19.78 -9.04 20.00
CA VAL A 168 18.77 -7.97 19.94
C VAL A 168 17.81 -8.17 18.77
N ALA A 169 16.61 -7.62 18.90
CA ALA A 169 15.68 -7.44 17.80
C ALA A 169 15.66 -5.97 17.37
N VAL A 170 15.61 -5.68 16.08
CA VAL A 170 15.66 -4.30 15.57
C VAL A 170 14.34 -3.96 14.91
N HIS A 171 13.75 -2.81 15.26
CA HIS A 171 12.56 -2.32 14.58
C HIS A 171 12.85 -2.01 13.12
N ILE A 172 12.11 -2.66 12.21
CA ILE A 172 12.31 -2.49 10.76
C ILE A 172 12.03 -1.05 10.37
N TRP A 173 10.91 -0.48 10.87
CA TRP A 173 10.53 0.90 10.60
C TRP A 173 11.60 1.89 11.08
N GLY A 174 12.04 1.78 12.34
CA GLY A 174 13.07 2.67 12.91
C GLY A 174 14.40 2.57 12.14
N GLN A 175 14.84 1.36 11.83
CA GLN A 175 16.05 1.15 11.04
C GLN A 175 15.92 1.68 9.61
N PHE A 176 14.75 1.51 8.98
CA PHE A 176 14.48 2.04 7.65
C PHE A 176 14.55 3.57 7.65
N GLN A 177 13.91 4.21 8.62
CA GLN A 177 13.96 5.67 8.81
C GLN A 177 15.40 6.12 8.97
N HIS A 178 16.17 5.52 9.88
CA HIS A 178 17.58 5.88 10.07
C HIS A 178 18.42 5.79 8.78
N LEU A 179 18.20 4.74 7.98
CA LEU A 179 18.91 4.54 6.71
C LEU A 179 18.49 5.53 5.60
N HIS A 180 17.31 6.17 5.71
CA HIS A 180 16.75 7.04 4.68
C HIS A 180 16.61 8.52 5.10
N GLU A 181 16.61 8.84 6.38
CA GLU A 181 16.64 10.23 6.90
C GLU A 181 17.94 10.95 6.48
N GLY A 182 19.05 10.22 6.35
CA GLY A 182 20.28 10.75 5.73
C GLY A 182 20.14 11.13 4.24
N ALA A 183 19.06 10.72 3.58
CA ALA A 183 18.76 11.03 2.17
C ALA A 183 17.56 11.99 1.98
N GLN A 184 16.75 12.22 3.03
CA GLN A 184 15.53 13.04 2.95
C GLN A 184 15.72 14.52 3.33
N SER A 185 16.94 14.98 3.60
CA SER A 185 17.24 16.36 4.02
C SER A 185 16.99 17.47 2.98
N ASN A 186 16.29 17.20 1.87
CA ASN A 186 16.08 18.17 0.78
C ASN A 186 14.61 18.39 0.34
N LEU A 187 13.60 17.95 1.09
CA LEU A 187 12.20 18.31 0.79
C LEU A 187 11.71 19.44 1.69
N SER A 188 11.90 20.65 1.17
CA SER A 188 11.49 21.96 1.70
C SER A 188 10.07 21.99 2.28
N THR A 189 10.01 22.53 3.50
CA THR A 189 8.85 23.09 4.23
C THR A 189 8.07 24.13 3.44
N ALA A 190 6.72 24.03 3.39
CA ALA A 190 5.85 25.19 3.11
C ALA A 190 4.37 25.04 3.52
N ASP A 191 3.79 23.84 3.59
CA ASP A 191 2.36 23.69 3.92
C ASP A 191 2.14 23.01 5.27
N THR A 192 1.04 23.37 5.94
CA THR A 192 0.50 22.69 7.13
C THR A 192 0.34 21.20 6.80
N GLN A 193 1.37 20.39 7.10
CA GLN A 193 1.41 19.00 6.67
C GLN A 193 0.31 18.23 7.41
N VAL A 194 -0.62 17.67 6.64
CA VAL A 194 -1.55 16.67 7.15
C VAL A 194 -0.71 15.53 7.74
N PRO A 195 -1.01 15.06 8.96
CA PRO A 195 -0.33 13.90 9.53
C PRO A 195 -0.52 12.70 8.60
N ARG A 196 0.57 12.26 7.96
CA ARG A 196 0.56 11.24 6.89
C ARG A 196 1.50 10.08 7.16
N SER A 197 2.29 10.13 8.22
CA SER A 197 3.11 9.02 8.69
C SER A 197 2.36 8.14 9.69
N ALA A 198 2.69 6.84 9.71
CA ALA A 198 2.28 5.92 10.78
C ALA A 198 2.66 6.44 12.18
N ASN A 199 3.63 7.35 12.29
CA ASN A 199 4.04 7.97 13.55
C ASN A 199 3.15 9.17 13.97
N ASP A 200 2.32 9.70 13.08
CA ASP A 200 1.63 10.96 13.33
C ASP A 200 0.32 10.76 14.11
N LYS A 201 0.13 11.55 15.17
CA LYS A 201 -1.17 11.62 15.86
C LYS A 201 -2.20 12.23 14.92
N GLY A 202 -3.29 11.50 14.67
CA GLY A 202 -4.37 11.94 13.77
C GLY A 202 -4.16 11.60 12.30
N TRP A 203 -3.29 10.61 12.01
CA TRP A 203 -2.97 10.09 10.68
C TRP A 203 -4.18 10.03 9.73
N VAL A 204 -3.98 10.59 8.54
CA VAL A 204 -4.92 10.56 7.42
C VAL A 204 -4.37 9.60 6.38
N PHE A 205 -5.17 8.58 6.06
CA PHE A 205 -4.79 7.55 5.11
C PHE A 205 -4.70 8.08 3.68
N CYS A 206 -5.66 8.90 3.26
CA CYS A 206 -5.68 9.51 1.94
C CYS A 206 -6.39 10.86 1.97
N GLU A 207 -5.88 11.82 1.21
CA GLU A 207 -6.58 13.06 0.89
C GLU A 207 -6.81 13.12 -0.62
N ILE A 208 -8.07 13.22 -1.02
CA ILE A 208 -8.47 13.38 -2.41
C ILE A 208 -8.87 14.84 -2.60
N ASN A 209 -8.10 15.56 -3.41
CA ASN A 209 -8.40 16.93 -3.78
C ASN A 209 -9.56 16.93 -4.79
N ARG A 210 -10.70 17.56 -4.47
CA ARG A 210 -11.74 17.83 -5.48
C ARG A 210 -11.27 18.94 -6.40
N VAL A 211 -10.74 18.57 -7.56
CA VAL A 211 -10.68 19.49 -8.71
C VAL A 211 -11.93 19.25 -9.55
N ASN A 212 -12.62 20.32 -9.95
CA ASN A 212 -13.91 20.28 -10.67
C ASN A 212 -13.88 19.46 -11.99
N ARG A 213 -12.68 19.14 -12.52
CA ARG A 213 -12.51 18.25 -13.70
C ARG A 213 -12.56 16.76 -13.36
N ASP A 214 -12.32 16.39 -12.11
CA ASP A 214 -12.19 15.00 -11.67
C ASP A 214 -13.52 14.34 -11.33
N PHE A 215 -14.54 15.15 -11.01
CA PHE A 215 -15.85 14.68 -10.61
C PHE A 215 -16.85 15.04 -11.71
N GLN A 216 -17.12 14.09 -12.60
CA GLN A 216 -18.24 14.26 -13.52
C GLN A 216 -19.54 14.07 -12.74
N SER A 217 -20.51 14.96 -12.96
CA SER A 217 -21.78 15.01 -12.22
C SER A 217 -22.64 13.74 -12.30
N TRP A 218 -22.28 12.80 -13.19
CA TRP A 218 -22.94 11.51 -13.36
C TRP A 218 -22.25 10.35 -12.65
N ALA A 219 -21.07 10.54 -12.04
CA ALA A 219 -20.37 9.46 -11.33
C ALA A 219 -21.16 9.06 -10.07
N ALA A 220 -21.48 7.77 -9.93
CA ALA A 220 -22.29 7.24 -8.83
C ALA A 220 -21.61 7.42 -7.47
N ASP A 221 -20.28 7.28 -7.41
CA ASP A 221 -19.47 7.63 -6.25
C ASP A 221 -18.30 8.53 -6.67
N PRO A 222 -18.21 9.73 -6.08
CA PRO A 222 -17.20 10.70 -6.43
C PRO A 222 -15.77 10.21 -6.06
N VAL A 223 -15.59 9.54 -4.92
CA VAL A 223 -14.29 9.04 -4.45
C VAL A 223 -13.78 7.92 -5.35
N GLU A 224 -14.64 6.97 -5.69
CA GLU A 224 -14.30 5.83 -6.56
C GLU A 224 -13.85 6.29 -7.95
N GLU A 225 -14.50 7.33 -8.48
CA GLU A 225 -14.12 7.96 -9.75
C GLU A 225 -12.72 8.57 -9.70
N ALA A 226 -12.44 9.37 -8.67
CA ALA A 226 -11.13 10.01 -8.50
C ALA A 226 -10.01 8.98 -8.35
N LEU A 227 -10.24 7.92 -7.56
CA LEU A 227 -9.29 6.82 -7.41
C LEU A 227 -9.08 6.07 -8.74
N SER A 228 -10.15 5.79 -9.48
CA SER A 228 -10.07 5.09 -10.77
C SER A 228 -9.22 5.85 -11.79
N ARG A 229 -9.32 7.19 -11.82
CA ARG A 229 -8.48 8.04 -12.66
C ARG A 229 -7.02 8.04 -12.20
N GLN A 230 -6.77 8.10 -10.89
CA GLN A 230 -5.40 8.03 -10.38
C GLN A 230 -4.72 6.71 -10.71
N LEU A 231 -5.46 5.59 -10.69
CA LEU A 231 -4.97 4.30 -11.18
C LEU A 231 -4.66 4.36 -12.68
N LEU A 232 -5.57 4.92 -13.48
CA LEU A 232 -5.37 5.02 -14.94
C LEU A 232 -4.16 5.90 -15.30
N MET A 233 -3.99 7.05 -14.63
CA MET A 233 -2.85 7.94 -14.84
C MET A 233 -1.53 7.23 -14.54
N ARG A 234 -1.44 6.48 -13.43
CA ARG A 234 -0.23 5.70 -13.10
C ARG A 234 0.11 4.65 -14.16
N ILE A 235 -0.91 3.96 -14.67
CA ILE A 235 -0.73 2.97 -15.73
C ILE A 235 -0.28 3.64 -17.03
N GLN A 236 -0.83 4.81 -17.35
CA GLN A 236 -0.41 5.64 -18.49
C GLN A 236 1.03 6.12 -18.36
N GLU A 237 1.43 6.61 -17.19
CA GLU A 237 2.81 7.03 -16.92
C GLU A 237 3.80 5.87 -17.09
N CYS A 238 3.43 4.65 -16.67
CA CYS A 238 4.24 3.44 -16.91
C CYS A 238 4.31 3.02 -18.39
N SER A 239 3.36 3.47 -19.21
CA SER A 239 3.23 3.12 -20.64
C SER A 239 3.82 4.17 -21.58
N ASN A 240 3.89 5.45 -21.17
CA ASN A 240 4.19 6.60 -22.02
C ASN A 240 5.68 6.76 -22.44
N GLY A 241 6.46 5.69 -22.40
CA GLY A 241 7.87 5.75 -22.82
C GLY A 241 8.54 4.41 -23.12
N ASN A 242 7.88 3.28 -22.86
CA ASN A 242 8.40 1.93 -23.09
C ASN A 242 7.27 0.98 -23.49
N ASP A 243 7.60 -0.01 -24.32
CA ASP A 243 6.82 -1.24 -24.44
C ASP A 243 6.69 -1.88 -23.04
N LEU A 244 5.47 -2.27 -22.63
CA LEU A 244 5.22 -2.93 -21.34
C LEU A 244 5.87 -4.32 -21.24
N SER A 245 6.61 -4.75 -22.27
CA SER A 245 7.46 -5.94 -22.22
C SER A 245 8.41 -5.99 -21.03
N TRP A 246 8.91 -4.86 -20.50
CA TRP A 246 9.73 -4.86 -19.27
C TRP A 246 8.92 -5.33 -18.04
N PHE A 247 7.64 -4.95 -17.96
CA PHE A 247 6.73 -5.32 -16.87
C PHE A 247 6.43 -6.82 -16.93
N PHE A 248 6.08 -7.32 -18.12
CA PHE A 248 5.74 -8.74 -18.29
C PHE A 248 6.97 -9.67 -18.28
N SER A 249 8.14 -9.19 -18.72
CA SER A 249 9.40 -9.96 -18.60
C SER A 249 9.82 -10.14 -17.14
N ALA A 250 9.63 -9.10 -16.30
CA ALA A 250 9.87 -9.18 -14.87
C ALA A 250 8.94 -10.21 -14.19
N GLU A 251 7.67 -10.25 -14.60
CA GLU A 251 6.68 -11.23 -14.13
C GLU A 251 7.00 -12.67 -14.59
N GLN A 252 7.37 -12.85 -15.86
CA GLN A 252 7.61 -14.16 -16.46
C GLN A 252 8.93 -14.79 -15.99
N GLY A 253 9.95 -13.96 -15.70
CA GLY A 253 11.19 -14.39 -15.07
C GLY A 253 11.00 -14.94 -13.64
N GLN A 254 10.00 -14.44 -12.90
CA GLN A 254 9.66 -14.95 -11.56
C GLN A 254 8.94 -16.30 -11.59
N HIS A 255 8.22 -16.62 -12.67
CA HIS A 255 7.57 -17.92 -12.85
C HIS A 255 8.52 -19.03 -13.33
N LEU A 256 9.63 -18.69 -14.00
CA LEU A 256 10.55 -19.65 -14.63
C LEU A 256 11.83 -19.90 -13.81
N ALA A 257 12.26 -18.94 -12.99
CA ALA A 257 13.38 -19.14 -12.09
C ALA A 257 12.88 -19.66 -10.74
N ALA A 258 13.60 -20.61 -10.15
CA ALA A 258 13.61 -20.87 -8.71
C ALA A 258 14.21 -19.68 -7.93
N SER A 259 13.87 -18.44 -8.34
CA SER A 259 14.26 -17.23 -7.65
C SER A 259 13.48 -17.19 -6.35
N THR A 260 14.21 -17.27 -5.25
CA THR A 260 13.67 -17.10 -3.90
C THR A 260 13.22 -15.67 -3.61
N ARG A 261 13.39 -14.74 -4.58
CA ARG A 261 13.09 -13.33 -4.43
C ARG A 261 12.07 -12.87 -5.47
N ILE A 262 10.95 -12.37 -4.97
CA ILE A 262 9.87 -11.73 -5.73
C ILE A 262 10.17 -10.24 -5.69
N GLU A 263 10.17 -9.57 -6.83
CA GLU A 263 10.45 -8.14 -6.94
C GLU A 263 9.28 -7.43 -7.63
N SER A 264 8.93 -6.24 -7.15
CA SER A 264 7.90 -5.45 -7.83
C SER A 264 8.41 -4.99 -9.20
N PRO A 265 7.59 -5.04 -10.26
CA PRO A 265 7.94 -4.44 -11.54
C PRO A 265 8.38 -2.97 -11.41
N LEU A 266 7.76 -2.19 -10.50
CA LEU A 266 8.13 -0.77 -10.32
C LEU A 266 9.53 -0.57 -9.73
N ALA A 267 10.08 -1.56 -9.01
CA ALA A 267 11.47 -1.51 -8.54
C ALA A 267 12.48 -1.62 -9.70
N ALA A 268 12.07 -2.16 -10.85
CA ALA A 268 12.89 -2.16 -12.05
C ALA A 268 12.99 -0.75 -12.68
N LEU A 269 11.92 0.05 -12.58
CA LEU A 269 11.82 1.39 -13.19
C LEU A 269 12.40 2.52 -12.32
N ASP A 270 12.16 2.51 -11.01
CA ASP A 270 12.63 3.57 -10.13
C ASP A 270 13.73 3.05 -9.18
N SER A 271 14.96 3.53 -9.41
CA SER A 271 16.10 3.23 -8.53
C SER A 271 15.88 3.67 -7.08
N ARG A 272 15.00 4.65 -6.83
CA ARG A 272 14.61 5.10 -5.47
C ARG A 272 13.76 4.06 -4.74
N SER A 273 13.13 3.16 -5.49
CA SER A 273 12.29 2.06 -4.97
C SER A 273 13.09 0.77 -4.78
N ARG A 274 14.39 0.73 -5.11
CA ARG A 274 15.22 -0.47 -4.89
C ARG A 274 15.71 -0.55 -3.45
N PRO A 275 15.62 -1.73 -2.80
CA PRO A 275 16.28 -1.98 -1.54
C PRO A 275 17.79 -1.70 -1.66
N LYS A 276 18.37 -0.96 -0.70
CA LYS A 276 19.83 -0.79 -0.62
C LYS A 276 20.49 -2.18 -0.51
N MET A 277 21.57 -2.42 -1.23
CA MET A 277 22.32 -3.70 -1.15
C MET A 277 23.28 -3.73 0.05
N THR A 278 22.76 -3.58 1.26
CA THR A 278 23.52 -3.85 2.49
C THR A 278 23.02 -5.15 3.12
N SER A 279 23.87 -5.85 3.88
CA SER A 279 23.46 -7.08 4.58
C SER A 279 22.26 -6.86 5.52
N LEU A 280 22.21 -5.69 6.17
CA LEU A 280 21.09 -5.29 7.01
C LEU A 280 19.82 -5.06 6.17
N ALA A 281 19.90 -4.29 5.09
CA ALA A 281 18.74 -4.04 4.22
C ALA A 281 18.21 -5.33 3.54
N GLN A 282 19.10 -6.29 3.22
CA GLN A 282 18.69 -7.61 2.77
C GLN A 282 17.89 -8.35 3.85
N ARG A 283 18.37 -8.34 5.11
CA ARG A 283 17.67 -8.96 6.24
C ARG A 283 16.32 -8.29 6.52
N LEU A 284 16.26 -6.95 6.45
CA LEU A 284 14.99 -6.20 6.54
C LEU A 284 14.00 -6.58 5.43
N ALA A 285 14.50 -6.92 4.24
CA ALA A 285 13.67 -7.33 3.11
C ALA A 285 13.23 -8.81 3.14
N THR A 286 13.75 -9.61 4.07
CA THR A 286 13.37 -11.02 4.25
C THR A 286 12.11 -11.11 5.11
N VAL A 287 10.93 -11.00 4.48
CA VAL A 287 9.65 -10.96 5.20
C VAL A 287 9.39 -12.21 6.06
N CYS A 288 9.91 -13.38 5.67
CA CYS A 288 9.80 -14.61 6.46
C CYS A 288 10.55 -14.56 7.81
N GLU A 289 11.50 -13.63 8.00
CA GLU A 289 12.24 -13.44 9.25
C GLU A 289 11.59 -12.40 10.17
N TRP A 290 10.51 -11.76 9.73
CA TRP A 290 9.84 -10.72 10.49
C TRP A 290 9.13 -11.30 11.71
N LYS A 291 9.32 -10.63 12.84
CA LYS A 291 8.68 -10.94 14.12
C LYS A 291 7.99 -9.71 14.69
N LEU A 292 7.19 -9.93 15.73
CA LEU A 292 6.57 -8.89 16.52
C LEU A 292 7.37 -8.62 17.79
N SER A 293 7.46 -7.34 18.18
CA SER A 293 8.14 -6.94 19.40
C SER A 293 7.39 -7.37 20.68
N LYS A 294 8.10 -7.39 21.81
CA LYS A 294 7.50 -7.68 23.13
C LYS A 294 6.48 -6.60 23.52
N GLU A 295 6.71 -5.35 23.12
CA GLU A 295 5.81 -4.22 23.34
C GLU A 295 4.46 -4.43 22.65
N PHE A 296 4.46 -4.95 21.42
CA PHE A 296 3.23 -5.27 20.71
C PHE A 296 2.41 -6.32 21.46
N LYS A 297 3.06 -7.42 21.86
CA LYS A 297 2.41 -8.48 22.63
C LYS A 297 1.82 -7.96 23.95
N ALA A 298 2.51 -7.03 24.63
CA ALA A 298 2.02 -6.41 25.85
C ALA A 298 0.81 -5.49 25.61
N LYS A 299 0.78 -4.78 24.47
CA LYS A 299 -0.33 -3.88 24.09
C LYS A 299 -1.60 -4.63 23.68
N TYR A 300 -1.44 -5.80 23.05
CA TYR A 300 -2.54 -6.62 22.54
C TYR A 300 -2.60 -8.00 23.22
N PRO A 301 -2.86 -8.09 24.54
CA PRO A 301 -2.87 -9.36 25.28
C PRO A 301 -3.94 -10.35 24.81
N GLN A 302 -4.95 -9.87 24.08
CA GLN A 302 -5.99 -10.68 23.46
C GLN A 302 -5.55 -11.39 22.17
N LEU A 303 -4.40 -11.01 21.60
CA LEU A 303 -3.79 -11.70 20.46
C LEU A 303 -2.75 -12.69 20.97
N ASP A 304 -2.86 -13.94 20.54
CA ASP A 304 -1.80 -14.91 20.71
C ASP A 304 -0.67 -14.62 19.70
N CYS A 305 0.39 -13.99 20.20
CA CYS A 305 1.61 -13.71 19.45
C CYS A 305 2.73 -14.72 19.75
N SER A 306 2.46 -15.84 20.42
CA SER A 306 3.50 -16.76 20.90
C SER A 306 4.41 -17.32 19.81
N SER A 307 3.88 -17.57 18.61
CA SER A 307 4.62 -18.11 17.46
C SER A 307 5.42 -17.05 16.68
N VAL A 308 5.08 -15.77 16.83
CA VAL A 308 5.61 -14.67 15.99
C VAL A 308 6.36 -13.60 16.78
N CYS A 309 6.30 -13.64 18.10
CA CYS A 309 6.99 -12.69 18.97
C CYS A 309 8.50 -12.98 18.98
N THR A 310 9.31 -11.93 19.04
CA THR A 310 10.75 -12.04 19.23
C THR A 310 11.12 -12.60 20.60
N SER A 311 12.22 -13.34 20.65
CA SER A 311 12.85 -13.81 21.88
C SER A 311 13.76 -12.75 22.51
N TYR A 312 14.30 -11.83 21.71
CA TYR A 312 15.27 -10.82 22.13
C TYR A 312 14.60 -9.52 22.58
N ASP A 313 15.36 -8.68 23.27
CA ASP A 313 14.91 -7.32 23.57
C ASP A 313 15.03 -6.44 22.31
N SER A 314 14.05 -5.57 22.13
CA SER A 314 13.94 -4.72 20.95
C SER A 314 14.75 -3.43 21.11
N VAL A 315 15.45 -3.03 20.05
CA VAL A 315 16.12 -1.72 19.93
C VAL A 315 15.60 -1.02 18.69
N PHE A 316 15.48 0.32 18.78
CA PHE A 316 14.87 1.09 17.70
C PHE A 316 15.74 1.13 16.43
N VAL A 317 17.04 1.26 16.61
CA VAL A 317 18.04 1.36 15.53
C VAL A 317 19.35 0.71 16.03
N LEU A 318 20.06 0.00 15.15
CA LEU A 318 21.44 -0.37 15.44
C LEU A 318 22.41 0.80 15.18
N PRO A 319 23.36 1.05 16.10
CA PRO A 319 24.44 2.00 15.86
C PRO A 319 25.40 1.54 14.77
#